data_AF-A0A3R8NY80-F1
#
_entry.id   AF-A0A3R8NY80-F1
#
_cell.length_a   1.000
_cell.length_b   1.000
_cell.length_c   1.000
_cell.angle_alpha   90.00
_cell.angle_beta   90.00
_cell.angle_gamma   90.00
#
_symmetry.space_group_name_H-M   'P 1'
#
loop_
_entity.id
_entity.type
_entity.pdbx_description
1 polymer ?
#
loop_
_entity_poly.entity_id
_entity_poly.type
_entity_poly.pdbx_seq_one_letter_code
_entity_poly.pdbx_strand_id
1 'polypeptide(L)'
;MSHQYFKEFATINNLEEASQFYLMDFLCYYLEKDIFLYNDRNLEKLIEYATEALSKSHGKELIAFSDWLLKKGVTHYKNSYVMTNRYTLEDKNGAYELNDYLQLMFYLFNDDHIQKNNMLYLAARSKDYADTWLYLALHFICALRTTDLERIGHPKLSREPNDILRAVKNGAWTTGEARRTLLSITTRLTYLNITPNKTKRASNVSQLKFHVPESCQVLIGTLLAICEAHFQIANKQASESPLIRKISDYERIHRYMGEEIGCLFLERNFSSRSANKSYLQAVAMLADDVIEEKSELNIKGYFLAALARSHKGSYDEFAQTTSTYLKDAQLGQVQPEMVAKELFERGVLSMVPSMLLTIVTRGKYKELTPSQQTRMIKELDLTPAEIEKTLEISIRADSRSQNALKTVIQEQLSPQQLLTVCHRIGNGEAFSKQAESMCLLSALGKLCPYIDKQHCVGCQYELQTKSTLLLLIGEFNRLNHRYNEVKDDLEKGKIRAILELQLKPCLTEMLQSLSEQYGEEVLKDYEEIIKELIH
;
A
#
# COMPACT_ATOMS: atom_id res chain seq x y z
N MET A 1 -37.30 -38.00 -9.00
CA MET A 1 -37.18 -37.76 -10.47
C MET A 1 -36.40 -36.48 -10.81
N SER A 2 -36.21 -35.54 -9.88
CA SER A 2 -35.49 -34.28 -10.14
C SER A 2 -34.06 -34.46 -10.64
N HIS A 3 -33.34 -35.49 -10.17
CA HIS A 3 -31.98 -35.83 -10.64
C HIS A 3 -31.91 -36.15 -12.14
N GLN A 4 -32.90 -36.88 -12.66
CA GLN A 4 -32.93 -37.26 -14.08
C GLN A 4 -33.18 -36.03 -14.95
N TYR A 5 -34.12 -35.16 -14.54
CA TYR A 5 -34.35 -33.89 -15.20
C TYR A 5 -33.15 -32.96 -15.14
N PHE A 6 -32.45 -32.91 -14.01
CA PHE A 6 -31.24 -32.10 -13.87
C PHE A 6 -30.11 -32.58 -14.78
N LYS A 7 -29.87 -33.90 -14.87
CA LYS A 7 -28.90 -34.47 -15.81
C LYS A 7 -29.22 -34.15 -17.27
N GLU A 8 -30.50 -34.25 -17.63
CA GLU A 8 -30.97 -33.90 -18.98
C GLU A 8 -30.73 -32.41 -19.26
N PHE A 9 -31.11 -31.53 -18.33
CA PHE A 9 -30.87 -30.08 -18.42
C PHE A 9 -29.37 -29.75 -18.53
N ALA A 10 -28.53 -30.38 -17.70
CA ALA A 10 -27.09 -30.18 -17.69
C ALA A 10 -26.43 -30.58 -19.02
N THR A 11 -26.90 -31.68 -19.62
CA THR A 11 -26.42 -32.15 -20.92
C THR A 11 -26.85 -31.20 -22.04
N ILE A 12 -28.11 -30.77 -22.06
CA ILE A 12 -28.65 -29.89 -23.11
C ILE A 12 -28.00 -28.51 -23.07
N ASN A 13 -27.70 -27.98 -21.88
CA ASN A 13 -27.17 -26.63 -21.70
C ASN A 13 -25.64 -26.59 -21.55
N ASN A 14 -24.94 -27.72 -21.71
CA ASN A 14 -23.49 -27.84 -21.52
C ASN A 14 -23.00 -27.19 -20.21
N LEU A 15 -23.67 -27.49 -19.10
CA LEU A 15 -23.29 -26.98 -17.79
C LEU A 15 -21.91 -27.48 -17.38
N GLU A 16 -21.04 -26.59 -16.91
CA GLU A 16 -19.71 -26.96 -16.42
C GLU A 16 -19.80 -27.90 -15.20
N GLU A 17 -18.81 -28.79 -15.03
CA GLU A 17 -18.81 -29.76 -13.93
C GLU A 17 -18.91 -29.08 -12.55
N ALA A 18 -18.29 -27.90 -12.39
CA ALA A 18 -18.39 -27.11 -11.17
C ALA A 18 -19.82 -26.61 -10.91
N SER A 19 -20.47 -26.02 -11.92
CA SER A 19 -21.87 -25.61 -11.85
C SER A 19 -22.80 -26.78 -11.50
N GLN A 20 -22.58 -27.94 -12.13
CA GLN A 20 -23.34 -29.15 -11.83
C GLN A 20 -23.20 -29.58 -10.37
N PHE A 21 -21.98 -29.54 -9.83
CA PHE A 21 -21.70 -29.87 -8.43
C PHE A 21 -22.42 -28.92 -7.47
N TYR A 22 -22.24 -27.60 -7.62
CA TYR A 22 -22.84 -26.61 -6.71
C TYR A 22 -24.37 -26.60 -6.75
N LEU A 23 -24.97 -26.76 -7.94
CA LEU A 23 -26.42 -26.84 -8.08
C LEU A 23 -26.97 -28.13 -7.49
N MET A 24 -26.31 -29.26 -7.70
CA MET A 24 -26.73 -30.53 -7.10
C MET A 24 -26.62 -30.50 -5.57
N ASP A 25 -25.53 -29.98 -5.03
CA ASP A 25 -25.34 -29.85 -3.58
C ASP A 25 -26.46 -28.99 -2.96
N PHE A 26 -26.71 -27.82 -3.55
CA PHE A 26 -27.81 -26.95 -3.15
C PHE A 26 -29.17 -27.64 -3.21
N LEU A 27 -29.50 -28.30 -4.33
CA LEU A 27 -30.77 -29.00 -4.49
C LEU A 27 -30.90 -30.17 -3.50
N CYS A 28 -29.83 -30.91 -3.25
CA CYS A 28 -29.83 -32.00 -2.27
C CYS A 28 -30.07 -31.50 -0.84
N TYR A 29 -29.56 -30.32 -0.50
CA TYR A 29 -29.71 -29.75 0.84
C TYR A 29 -31.08 -29.09 1.06
N TYR A 30 -31.58 -28.32 0.09
CA TYR A 30 -32.76 -27.46 0.27
C TYR A 30 -34.08 -28.03 -0.28
N LEU A 31 -34.06 -29.14 -1.04
CA LEU A 31 -35.30 -29.74 -1.52
C LEU A 31 -36.00 -30.57 -0.42
N GLU A 32 -37.18 -30.14 0.00
CA GLU A 32 -38.08 -30.91 0.87
C GLU A 32 -38.80 -32.04 0.10
N LYS A 33 -38.96 -31.87 -1.21
CA LYS A 33 -39.57 -32.82 -2.16
C LYS A 33 -39.03 -32.57 -3.55
N ASP A 34 -39.36 -33.45 -4.50
CA ASP A 34 -38.99 -33.26 -5.90
C ASP A 34 -39.45 -31.88 -6.42
N ILE A 35 -38.56 -31.11 -7.08
CA ILE A 35 -38.79 -29.71 -7.44
C ILE A 35 -40.04 -29.51 -8.32
N PHE A 36 -40.39 -30.47 -9.16
CA PHE A 36 -41.60 -30.40 -10.00
C PHE A 36 -42.92 -30.52 -9.20
N LEU A 37 -42.84 -30.95 -7.93
CA LEU A 37 -43.96 -30.99 -6.98
C LEU A 37 -44.07 -29.70 -6.13
N TYR A 38 -43.22 -28.71 -6.38
CA TYR A 38 -43.29 -27.42 -5.70
C TYR A 38 -44.46 -26.60 -6.26
N ASN A 39 -45.19 -25.93 -5.37
CA ASN A 39 -46.08 -24.83 -5.76
C ASN A 39 -45.29 -23.51 -5.80
N ASP A 40 -45.93 -22.42 -6.21
CA ASP A 40 -45.25 -21.12 -6.35
C ASP A 40 -44.57 -20.64 -5.05
N ARG A 41 -45.19 -20.88 -3.88
CA ARG A 41 -44.61 -20.54 -2.57
C ARG A 41 -43.39 -21.38 -2.22
N ASN A 42 -43.43 -22.68 -2.52
CA ASN A 42 -42.29 -23.57 -2.32
C ASN A 42 -41.12 -23.14 -3.22
N LEU A 43 -41.41 -22.77 -4.48
CA LEU A 43 -40.39 -22.30 -5.41
C LEU A 43 -39.82 -20.95 -4.97
N GLU A 44 -40.66 -20.00 -4.57
CA GLU A 44 -40.24 -18.70 -4.04
C GLU A 44 -39.24 -18.86 -2.90
N LYS A 45 -39.59 -19.69 -1.90
CA LYS A 45 -38.72 -19.98 -0.75
C LYS A 45 -37.40 -20.67 -1.16
N LEU A 46 -37.42 -21.54 -2.17
CA LEU A 46 -36.20 -22.14 -2.71
C LEU A 46 -35.31 -21.10 -3.40
N ILE A 47 -35.91 -20.15 -4.12
CA ILE A 47 -35.18 -19.04 -4.75
C ILE A 47 -34.62 -18.10 -3.68
N GLU A 48 -35.34 -17.82 -2.59
CA GLU A 48 -34.81 -17.09 -1.44
C GLU A 48 -33.57 -17.78 -0.86
N TYR A 49 -33.61 -19.09 -0.62
CA TYR A 49 -32.42 -19.83 -0.18
C TYR A 49 -31.27 -19.77 -1.20
N ALA A 50 -31.58 -19.80 -2.50
CA ALA A 50 -30.58 -19.63 -3.54
C ALA A 50 -29.96 -18.23 -3.50
N THR A 51 -30.72 -17.20 -3.11
CA THR A 51 -30.18 -15.86 -2.90
C THR A 51 -29.29 -15.74 -1.67
N GLU A 52 -29.16 -16.75 -0.82
CA GLU A 52 -28.21 -16.73 0.29
C GLU A 52 -27.04 -17.70 0.03
N ALA A 53 -27.33 -18.87 -0.56
CA ALA A 53 -26.38 -19.97 -0.67
C ALA A 53 -25.65 -20.06 -2.03
N LEU A 54 -26.16 -19.44 -3.10
CA LEU A 54 -25.58 -19.54 -4.44
C LEU A 54 -24.97 -18.22 -4.94
N SER A 55 -23.92 -18.35 -5.76
CA SER A 55 -23.42 -17.24 -6.57
C SER A 55 -24.48 -16.79 -7.58
N LYS A 56 -24.34 -15.59 -8.14
CA LYS A 56 -25.31 -15.12 -9.14
C LYS A 56 -25.34 -15.98 -10.41
N SER A 57 -24.21 -16.55 -10.83
CA SER A 57 -24.16 -17.45 -11.98
C SER A 57 -24.95 -18.72 -11.69
N HIS A 58 -24.66 -19.40 -10.58
CA HIS A 58 -25.38 -20.61 -10.19
C HIS A 58 -26.87 -20.32 -9.91
N GLY A 59 -27.20 -19.19 -9.28
CA GLY A 59 -28.59 -18.77 -9.10
C GLY A 59 -29.34 -18.58 -10.43
N LYS A 60 -28.68 -18.05 -11.46
CA LYS A 60 -29.26 -17.97 -12.82
C LYS A 60 -29.44 -19.34 -13.46
N GLU A 61 -28.50 -20.25 -13.26
CA GLU A 61 -28.60 -21.62 -13.78
C GLU A 61 -29.71 -22.41 -13.07
N LEU A 62 -29.89 -22.22 -11.76
CA LEU A 62 -31.01 -22.77 -11.00
C LEU A 62 -32.35 -22.25 -11.54
N ILE A 63 -32.45 -20.94 -11.77
CA ILE A 63 -33.64 -20.32 -12.39
C ILE A 63 -33.86 -20.89 -13.80
N ALA A 64 -32.80 -21.02 -14.59
CA ALA A 64 -32.89 -21.60 -15.92
C ALA A 64 -33.36 -23.06 -15.87
N PHE A 65 -32.96 -23.82 -14.85
CA PHE A 65 -33.44 -25.18 -14.61
C PHE A 65 -34.95 -25.19 -14.24
N SER A 66 -35.39 -24.31 -13.34
CA SER A 66 -36.82 -24.22 -13.00
C SER A 66 -37.66 -23.77 -14.19
N ASP A 67 -37.18 -22.81 -14.98
CA ASP A 67 -37.86 -22.35 -16.19
C ASP A 67 -37.90 -23.44 -17.27
N TRP A 68 -36.86 -24.27 -17.36
CA TRP A 68 -36.83 -25.40 -18.28
C TRP A 68 -37.86 -26.47 -17.90
N LEU A 69 -38.00 -26.76 -16.60
CA LEU A 69 -39.06 -27.64 -16.09
C LEU A 69 -40.46 -27.07 -16.34
N LEU A 70 -40.64 -25.76 -16.12
CA LEU A 70 -41.89 -25.06 -16.40
C LEU A 70 -42.26 -25.16 -17.89
N LYS A 71 -41.29 -24.92 -18.78
CA LYS A 71 -41.47 -25.05 -20.24
C LYS A 71 -41.77 -26.49 -20.68
N LYS A 72 -41.28 -27.50 -19.95
CA LYS A 72 -41.65 -28.90 -20.17
C LYS A 72 -43.08 -29.23 -19.70
N GLY A 73 -43.74 -28.36 -18.94
CA GLY A 73 -45.10 -28.57 -18.45
C GLY A 73 -45.21 -29.66 -17.37
N VAL A 74 -44.12 -29.93 -16.65
CA VAL A 74 -44.08 -31.00 -15.62
C VAL A 74 -44.27 -30.48 -14.20
N THR A 75 -44.43 -29.16 -14.01
CA THR A 75 -44.39 -28.46 -12.72
C THR A 75 -45.77 -28.10 -12.20
N HIS A 76 -45.90 -28.01 -10.87
CA HIS A 76 -47.10 -27.46 -10.22
C HIS A 76 -47.04 -25.93 -10.04
N TYR A 77 -45.82 -25.38 -9.89
CA TYR A 77 -45.58 -23.96 -9.95
C TYR A 77 -45.78 -23.42 -11.37
N LYS A 78 -46.18 -22.16 -11.46
CA LYS A 78 -46.44 -21.42 -12.70
C LYS A 78 -45.59 -20.16 -12.83
N ASN A 79 -44.99 -19.71 -11.73
CA ASN A 79 -44.15 -18.53 -11.72
C ASN A 79 -42.74 -18.84 -12.23
N SER A 80 -42.20 -17.91 -13.01
CA SER A 80 -40.77 -17.82 -13.35
C SER A 80 -40.14 -16.70 -12.54
N TYR A 81 -38.87 -16.85 -12.18
CA TYR A 81 -38.12 -15.85 -11.46
C TYR A 81 -37.00 -15.30 -12.33
N VAL A 82 -36.47 -14.14 -11.96
CA VAL A 82 -35.26 -13.60 -12.58
C VAL A 82 -34.35 -13.13 -11.46
N MET A 83 -33.10 -13.58 -11.47
CA MET A 83 -32.08 -13.02 -10.57
C MET A 83 -31.83 -11.57 -10.98
N THR A 84 -32.42 -10.65 -10.23
CA THR A 84 -32.05 -9.24 -10.26
C THR A 84 -30.66 -9.09 -9.62
N ASN A 85 -30.01 -7.95 -9.86
CA ASN A 85 -28.86 -7.61 -9.01
C ASN A 85 -29.42 -7.35 -7.60
N ARG A 86 -28.80 -7.91 -6.54
CA ARG A 86 -29.17 -7.61 -5.13
C ARG A 86 -29.10 -6.09 -4.83
N TYR A 87 -28.37 -5.34 -5.65
CA TYR A 87 -28.36 -3.89 -5.71
C TYR A 87 -28.75 -3.40 -7.11
N THR A 88 -29.65 -2.43 -7.22
CA THR A 88 -29.72 -1.56 -8.40
C THR A 88 -28.34 -0.92 -8.61
N LEU A 89 -27.53 -1.52 -9.47
CA LEU A 89 -26.16 -1.10 -9.80
C LEU A 89 -26.22 0.23 -10.57
N GLU A 90 -26.36 1.33 -9.85
CA GLU A 90 -25.94 2.63 -10.37
C GLU A 90 -24.42 2.77 -10.41
N ASP A 91 -23.64 1.92 -9.71
CA ASP A 91 -22.18 2.03 -9.78
C ASP A 91 -21.46 0.67 -9.77
N LYS A 92 -21.50 -0.06 -10.89
CA LYS A 92 -20.52 -1.15 -11.18
C LYS A 92 -19.06 -0.67 -11.09
N ASN A 93 -18.85 0.63 -11.15
CA ASN A 93 -17.57 1.28 -10.98
C ASN A 93 -17.44 1.99 -9.63
N GLY A 94 -18.38 1.81 -8.71
CA GLY A 94 -18.39 2.47 -7.40
C GLY A 94 -17.29 1.92 -6.50
N ALA A 95 -17.07 2.59 -5.38
CA ALA A 95 -16.22 2.05 -4.34
C ALA A 95 -16.81 0.75 -3.74
N TYR A 96 -15.97 0.00 -3.05
CA TYR A 96 -16.39 -0.96 -2.04
C TYR A 96 -17.04 -0.27 -0.87
N GLU A 97 -18.02 -0.95 -0.29
CA GLU A 97 -18.53 -0.65 1.04
C GLU A 97 -17.35 -0.57 2.01
N LEU A 98 -17.37 0.43 2.89
CA LEU A 98 -16.24 0.74 3.77
C LEU A 98 -15.90 -0.47 4.65
N ASN A 99 -16.91 -1.17 5.17
CA ASN A 99 -16.71 -2.36 5.99
C ASN A 99 -15.98 -3.48 5.22
N ASP A 100 -16.44 -3.84 4.03
CA ASP A 100 -15.80 -4.88 3.21
C ASP A 100 -14.36 -4.49 2.82
N TYR A 101 -14.14 -3.20 2.55
CA TYR A 101 -12.82 -2.66 2.25
C TYR A 101 -11.87 -2.76 3.46
N LEU A 102 -12.32 -2.35 4.65
CA LEU A 102 -11.55 -2.45 5.90
C LEU A 102 -11.31 -3.91 6.31
N GLN A 103 -12.28 -4.79 6.09
CA GLN A 103 -12.17 -6.21 6.38
C GLN A 103 -11.13 -6.88 5.50
N LEU A 104 -11.17 -6.63 4.19
CA LEU A 104 -10.14 -7.12 3.27
C LEU A 104 -8.75 -6.62 3.68
N MET A 105 -8.64 -5.33 4.00
CA MET A 105 -7.37 -4.73 4.44
C MET A 105 -6.85 -5.37 5.73
N PHE A 106 -7.72 -5.64 6.71
CA PHE A 106 -7.35 -6.34 7.94
C PHE A 106 -6.75 -7.71 7.61
N TYR A 107 -7.42 -8.52 6.79
CA TYR A 107 -6.93 -9.85 6.42
C TYR A 107 -5.60 -9.83 5.67
N LEU A 108 -5.35 -8.82 4.83
CA LEU A 108 -4.14 -8.75 4.03
C LEU A 108 -2.91 -8.19 4.78
N PHE A 109 -3.11 -7.40 5.85
CA PHE A 109 -2.03 -6.64 6.49
C PHE A 109 -1.80 -6.91 7.97
N ASN A 110 -2.81 -7.40 8.70
CA ASN A 110 -2.72 -7.61 10.15
C ASN A 110 -1.74 -8.73 10.51
N ASP A 111 -0.73 -8.43 11.33
CA ASP A 111 0.33 -9.40 11.64
C ASP A 111 -0.18 -10.61 12.44
N ASP A 112 -1.08 -10.39 13.40
CA ASP A 112 -1.66 -11.49 14.19
C ASP A 112 -2.48 -12.44 13.30
N HIS A 113 -3.29 -11.88 12.38
CA HIS A 113 -4.05 -12.67 11.41
C HIS A 113 -3.13 -13.43 10.45
N ILE A 114 -2.11 -12.78 9.90
CA ILE A 114 -1.12 -13.39 8.99
C ILE A 114 -0.43 -14.57 9.65
N GLN A 115 -0.02 -14.42 10.91
CA GLN A 115 0.64 -15.46 11.70
C GLN A 115 -0.33 -16.61 12.01
N LYS A 116 -1.51 -16.29 12.55
CA LYS A 116 -2.54 -17.28 12.91
C LYS A 116 -2.92 -18.17 11.72
N ASN A 117 -3.00 -17.60 10.52
CA ASN A 117 -3.38 -18.30 9.30
C ASN A 117 -2.17 -18.81 8.48
N ASN A 118 -0.94 -18.69 8.98
CA ASN A 118 0.29 -19.13 8.32
C ASN A 118 0.42 -18.62 6.87
N MET A 119 -0.04 -17.40 6.58
CA MET A 119 -0.21 -16.93 5.20
C MET A 119 1.12 -16.87 4.43
N LEU A 120 2.22 -16.47 5.07
CA LEU A 120 3.56 -16.44 4.43
C LEU A 120 4.05 -17.85 4.08
N TYR A 121 3.75 -18.84 4.92
CA TYR A 121 4.05 -20.24 4.63
C TYR A 121 3.25 -20.74 3.42
N LEU A 122 1.96 -20.40 3.35
CA LEU A 122 1.10 -20.74 2.20
C LEU A 122 1.58 -20.06 0.91
N ALA A 123 1.93 -18.77 0.98
CA ALA A 123 2.50 -18.02 -0.14
C ALA A 123 3.80 -18.66 -0.65
N ALA A 124 4.69 -19.07 0.26
CA ALA A 124 5.94 -19.74 -0.13
C ALA A 124 5.72 -21.15 -0.72
N ARG A 125 4.55 -21.77 -0.51
CA ARG A 125 4.18 -23.07 -1.10
C ARG A 125 3.44 -22.95 -2.42
N SER A 126 2.69 -21.87 -2.63
CA SER A 126 1.81 -21.70 -3.77
C SER A 126 2.05 -20.38 -4.48
N LYS A 127 2.44 -20.46 -5.75
CA LYS A 127 2.59 -19.29 -6.62
C LYS A 127 1.29 -18.49 -6.68
N ASP A 128 0.16 -19.17 -6.89
CA ASP A 128 -1.12 -18.51 -7.08
C ASP A 128 -1.59 -17.81 -5.78
N TYR A 129 -1.29 -18.37 -4.60
CA TYR A 129 -1.53 -17.70 -3.32
C TYR A 129 -0.72 -16.40 -3.21
N ALA A 130 0.59 -16.49 -3.46
CA ALA A 130 1.50 -15.36 -3.36
C ALA A 130 1.12 -14.23 -4.34
N ASP A 131 0.86 -14.59 -5.61
CA ASP A 131 0.47 -13.64 -6.64
C ASP A 131 -0.85 -12.94 -6.29
N THR A 132 -1.84 -13.69 -5.76
CA THR A 132 -3.15 -13.14 -5.39
C THR A 132 -3.01 -12.16 -4.25
N TRP A 133 -2.28 -12.54 -3.19
CA TRP A 133 -2.04 -11.68 -2.05
C TRP A 133 -1.32 -10.39 -2.45
N LEU A 134 -0.21 -10.50 -3.21
CA LEU A 134 0.52 -9.34 -3.68
C LEU A 134 -0.37 -8.43 -4.54
N TYR A 135 -1.12 -8.99 -5.49
CA TYR A 135 -2.00 -8.20 -6.36
C TYR A 135 -3.07 -7.43 -5.58
N LEU A 136 -3.73 -8.06 -4.60
CA LEU A 136 -4.72 -7.40 -3.76
C LEU A 136 -4.08 -6.33 -2.86
N ALA A 137 -3.00 -6.67 -2.15
CA ALA A 137 -2.33 -5.78 -1.21
C ALA A 137 -1.82 -4.49 -1.86
N LEU A 138 -1.34 -4.55 -3.10
CA LEU A 138 -0.82 -3.36 -3.79
C LEU A 138 -1.87 -2.25 -3.98
N HIS A 139 -3.15 -2.59 -4.06
CA HIS A 139 -4.25 -1.62 -4.18
C HIS A 139 -4.57 -0.88 -2.88
N PHE A 140 -4.01 -1.31 -1.75
CA PHE A 140 -4.16 -0.66 -0.44
C PHE A 140 -2.98 0.24 -0.06
N ILE A 141 -1.83 0.10 -0.73
CA ILE A 141 -0.65 0.93 -0.46
C ILE A 141 -0.39 1.96 -1.55
N CYS A 142 -0.82 1.70 -2.78
CA CYS A 142 -0.66 2.62 -3.90
C CYS A 142 -1.87 2.58 -4.84
N ALA A 143 -2.38 3.74 -5.23
CA ALA A 143 -3.50 3.87 -6.17
C ALA A 143 -3.04 3.70 -7.64
N LEU A 144 -2.18 2.72 -7.91
CA LEU A 144 -1.70 2.43 -9.25
C LEU A 144 -2.74 1.62 -10.02
N ARG A 145 -2.80 1.83 -11.34
CA ARG A 145 -3.65 1.02 -12.22
C ARG A 145 -2.98 -0.34 -12.45
N THR A 146 -3.77 -1.38 -12.70
CA THR A 146 -3.24 -2.70 -13.07
C THR A 146 -2.20 -2.64 -14.18
N THR A 147 -2.43 -1.85 -15.23
CA THR A 147 -1.47 -1.68 -16.35
C THR A 147 -0.15 -1.03 -15.95
N ASP A 148 -0.15 -0.24 -14.86
CA ASP A 148 1.07 0.35 -14.31
C ASP A 148 1.76 -0.62 -13.34
N LEU A 149 0.98 -1.40 -12.58
CA LEU A 149 1.49 -2.48 -11.73
C LEU A 149 2.22 -3.56 -12.56
N GLU A 150 1.69 -3.96 -13.71
CA GLU A 150 2.36 -4.91 -14.61
C GLU A 150 3.72 -4.43 -15.11
N ARG A 151 4.00 -3.12 -15.02
CA ARG A 151 5.23 -2.49 -15.53
C ARG A 151 6.29 -2.22 -14.45
N ILE A 152 6.06 -2.60 -13.18
CA ILE A 152 7.02 -2.33 -12.09
C ILE A 152 8.36 -3.07 -12.28
N GLY A 153 8.34 -4.18 -13.03
CA GLY A 153 9.51 -5.02 -13.29
C GLY A 153 9.74 -6.10 -12.23
N HIS A 154 10.85 -6.82 -12.38
CA HIS A 154 11.26 -7.92 -11.51
C HIS A 154 12.30 -7.44 -10.49
N PRO A 155 12.19 -7.85 -9.21
CA PRO A 155 13.17 -7.51 -8.20
C PRO A 155 14.43 -8.35 -8.39
N LYS A 156 15.55 -7.85 -7.87
CA LYS A 156 16.75 -8.64 -7.70
C LYS A 156 16.63 -9.46 -6.41
N LEU A 157 16.80 -10.78 -6.53
CA LEU A 157 16.78 -11.69 -5.39
C LEU A 157 18.16 -11.72 -4.69
N SER A 158 18.16 -11.87 -3.36
CA SER A 158 19.38 -12.00 -2.54
C SER A 158 19.93 -13.44 -2.49
N ARG A 159 19.08 -14.43 -2.79
CA ARG A 159 19.42 -15.85 -2.79
C ARG A 159 18.81 -16.53 -4.01
N GLU A 160 19.20 -17.79 -4.23
CA GLU A 160 18.54 -18.64 -5.21
C GLU A 160 17.04 -18.81 -4.86
N PRO A 161 16.14 -18.87 -5.86
CA PRO A 161 14.70 -18.91 -5.64
C PRO A 161 14.22 -19.94 -4.61
N ASN A 162 14.74 -21.16 -4.67
CA ASN A 162 14.36 -22.23 -3.74
C ASN A 162 14.81 -21.96 -2.30
N ASP A 163 15.89 -21.22 -2.10
CA ASP A 163 16.40 -20.88 -0.78
C ASP A 163 15.55 -19.80 -0.13
N ILE A 164 15.03 -18.85 -0.92
CA ILE A 164 14.08 -17.84 -0.44
C ILE A 164 12.80 -18.51 0.04
N LEU A 165 12.19 -19.37 -0.78
CA LEU A 165 10.96 -20.07 -0.41
C LEU A 165 11.16 -20.95 0.84
N ARG A 166 12.33 -21.57 1.01
CA ARG A 166 12.67 -22.31 2.24
C ARG A 166 12.87 -21.41 3.44
N ALA A 167 13.59 -20.30 3.28
CA ALA A 167 13.83 -19.34 4.36
C ALA A 167 12.53 -18.75 4.89
N VAL A 168 11.60 -18.36 4.01
CA VAL A 168 10.27 -17.85 4.39
C VAL A 168 9.48 -18.91 5.15
N LYS A 169 9.42 -20.16 4.65
CA LYS A 169 8.68 -21.26 5.31
C LYS A 169 9.20 -21.54 6.72
N ASN A 170 10.50 -21.39 6.93
CA ASN A 170 11.15 -21.73 8.19
C ASN A 170 11.31 -20.51 9.12
N GLY A 171 10.80 -19.33 8.74
CA GLY A 171 10.94 -18.10 9.52
C GLY A 171 12.36 -17.52 9.58
N ALA A 172 13.24 -17.94 8.66
CA ALA A 172 14.64 -17.50 8.59
C ALA A 172 14.87 -16.36 7.56
N TRP A 173 13.81 -15.90 6.88
CA TRP A 173 13.86 -14.75 5.98
C TRP A 173 13.84 -13.46 6.80
N THR A 174 14.86 -12.60 6.63
CA THR A 174 15.03 -11.44 7.49
C THR A 174 14.34 -10.18 6.96
N THR A 175 14.17 -9.18 7.83
CA THR A 175 13.64 -7.86 7.46
C THR A 175 14.55 -7.15 6.45
N GLY A 176 15.87 -7.25 6.62
CA GLY A 176 16.86 -6.68 5.70
C GLY A 176 16.74 -7.26 4.29
N GLU A 177 16.50 -8.57 4.16
CA GLU A 177 16.31 -9.21 2.86
C GLU A 177 15.02 -8.78 2.16
N ALA A 178 13.93 -8.65 2.90
CA ALA A 178 12.68 -8.12 2.39
C ALA A 178 12.84 -6.67 1.88
N ARG A 179 13.47 -5.80 2.70
CA ARG A 179 13.74 -4.40 2.35
C ARG A 179 14.63 -4.28 1.11
N ARG A 180 15.67 -5.12 1.01
CA ARG A 180 16.57 -5.16 -0.15
C ARG A 180 15.86 -5.57 -1.44
N THR A 181 14.96 -6.56 -1.35
CA THR A 181 14.15 -6.98 -2.49
C THR A 181 13.26 -5.82 -2.97
N LEU A 182 12.54 -5.18 -2.06
CA LEU A 182 11.70 -4.02 -2.37
C LEU A 182 12.51 -2.87 -3.00
N LEU A 183 13.68 -2.60 -2.43
CA LEU A 183 14.58 -1.55 -2.92
C LEU A 183 14.98 -1.75 -4.39
N SER A 184 15.26 -3.00 -4.79
CA SER A 184 15.66 -3.28 -6.17
C SER A 184 14.60 -2.83 -7.19
N ILE A 185 13.31 -2.87 -6.81
CA ILE A 185 12.20 -2.34 -7.63
C ILE A 185 12.18 -0.83 -7.62
N THR A 186 12.21 -0.20 -6.44
CA THR A 186 12.09 1.26 -6.36
C THR A 186 13.26 1.95 -7.06
N THR A 187 14.48 1.44 -6.88
CA THR A 187 15.68 1.92 -7.59
C THR A 187 15.55 1.77 -9.10
N ARG A 188 15.08 0.62 -9.58
CA ARG A 188 14.83 0.40 -11.02
C ARG A 188 13.84 1.43 -11.56
N LEU A 189 12.72 1.64 -10.85
CA LEU A 189 11.70 2.59 -11.27
C LEU A 189 12.26 4.01 -11.37
N THR A 190 13.06 4.42 -10.38
CA THR A 190 13.81 5.69 -10.35
C THR A 190 14.68 5.86 -11.60
N TYR A 191 15.57 4.91 -11.87
CA TYR A 191 16.50 5.01 -13.00
C TYR A 191 15.79 5.03 -14.37
N LEU A 192 14.71 4.26 -14.51
CA LEU A 192 14.01 4.14 -15.79
C LEU A 192 13.07 5.31 -16.08
N ASN A 193 12.83 6.22 -15.12
CA ASN A 193 11.91 7.35 -15.29
C ASN A 193 10.56 6.95 -15.89
N ILE A 194 10.02 5.79 -15.47
CA ILE A 194 8.81 5.20 -16.06
C ILE A 194 7.63 6.15 -15.84
N THR A 195 6.97 6.61 -16.91
CA THR A 195 5.74 7.40 -16.79
C THR A 195 4.50 6.49 -16.76
N PRO A 196 3.39 6.95 -16.12
CA PRO A 196 2.12 6.23 -16.14
C PRO A 196 1.66 5.91 -17.57
N ASN A 197 1.10 4.72 -17.77
CA ASN A 197 0.85 4.18 -19.11
C ASN A 197 -0.14 5.04 -19.90
N LYS A 198 -1.20 5.52 -19.24
CA LYS A 198 -2.26 6.34 -19.86
C LYS A 198 -1.74 7.68 -20.40
N THR A 199 -0.71 8.24 -19.76
CA THR A 199 -0.17 9.57 -20.10
C THR A 199 1.22 9.50 -20.73
N LYS A 200 1.72 8.31 -21.08
CA LYS A 200 3.06 8.11 -21.66
C LYS A 200 3.34 8.93 -22.93
N ARG A 201 2.30 9.34 -23.66
CA ARG A 201 2.42 10.17 -24.88
C ARG A 201 2.44 11.69 -24.62
N ALA A 202 2.16 12.13 -23.39
CA ALA A 202 2.15 13.55 -23.05
C ALA A 202 3.54 14.01 -22.58
N SER A 203 3.92 15.24 -22.93
CA SER A 203 5.12 15.91 -22.44
C SER A 203 4.94 16.39 -20.99
N ASN A 204 6.03 16.47 -20.23
CA ASN A 204 6.05 16.94 -18.82
C ASN A 204 5.20 16.11 -17.85
N VAL A 205 5.08 14.80 -18.09
CA VAL A 205 4.38 13.88 -17.19
C VAL A 205 5.32 13.44 -16.08
N SER A 206 4.88 13.59 -14.82
CA SER A 206 5.62 13.07 -13.67
C SER A 206 5.78 11.57 -13.75
N GLN A 207 6.93 11.08 -13.29
CA GLN A 207 7.22 9.66 -13.15
C GLN A 207 6.17 8.92 -12.31
N LEU A 208 6.02 7.63 -12.60
CA LEU A 208 5.22 6.68 -11.83
C LEU A 208 5.77 6.63 -10.40
N LYS A 209 4.96 7.08 -9.44
CA LYS A 209 5.32 7.05 -8.03
C LYS A 209 4.86 5.73 -7.40
N PHE A 210 5.82 4.84 -7.15
CA PHE A 210 5.60 3.64 -6.35
C PHE A 210 6.22 3.84 -4.97
N HIS A 211 5.38 4.18 -4.00
CA HIS A 211 5.79 4.33 -2.60
C HIS A 211 5.18 3.18 -1.78
N VAL A 212 6.00 2.51 -1.01
CA VAL A 212 5.55 1.52 -0.02
C VAL A 212 5.76 2.13 1.37
N PRO A 213 4.71 2.24 2.19
CA PRO A 213 4.79 2.76 3.55
C PRO A 213 5.78 1.97 4.40
N GLU A 214 6.48 2.64 5.31
CA GLU A 214 7.49 2.02 6.19
C GLU A 214 6.97 0.79 6.91
N SER A 215 5.77 0.89 7.48
CA SER A 215 5.11 -0.23 8.17
C SER A 215 4.93 -1.46 7.27
N CYS A 216 4.72 -1.26 5.96
CA CYS A 216 4.40 -2.30 5.00
C CYS A 216 5.61 -2.85 4.24
N GLN A 217 6.79 -2.24 4.36
CA GLN A 217 7.96 -2.58 3.54
C GLN A 217 8.38 -4.06 3.66
N VAL A 218 8.39 -4.59 4.89
CA VAL A 218 8.81 -5.98 5.13
C VAL A 218 7.82 -6.96 4.48
N LEU A 219 6.52 -6.74 4.65
CA LEU A 219 5.49 -7.60 4.06
C LEU A 219 5.56 -7.55 2.52
N ILE A 220 5.53 -6.36 1.94
CA ILE A 220 5.51 -6.19 0.48
C ILE A 220 6.83 -6.67 -0.15
N GLY A 221 7.98 -6.37 0.48
CA GLY A 221 9.27 -6.88 0.05
C GLY A 221 9.36 -8.41 0.08
N THR A 222 8.78 -9.03 1.11
CA THR A 222 8.70 -10.50 1.22
C THR A 222 7.79 -11.09 0.15
N LEU A 223 6.61 -10.50 -0.10
CA LEU A 223 5.70 -10.96 -1.16
C LEU A 223 6.32 -10.83 -2.54
N LEU A 224 7.03 -9.73 -2.83
CA LEU A 224 7.79 -9.55 -4.06
C LEU A 224 8.86 -10.64 -4.23
N ALA A 225 9.61 -10.96 -3.16
CA ALA A 225 10.63 -12.01 -3.19
C ALA A 225 10.03 -13.40 -3.47
N ILE A 226 8.91 -13.73 -2.82
CA ILE A 226 8.20 -15.02 -3.01
C ILE A 226 7.66 -15.13 -4.44
N CYS A 227 6.98 -14.08 -4.93
CA CYS A 227 6.41 -14.08 -6.28
C CYS A 227 7.50 -14.23 -7.33
N GLU A 228 8.62 -13.51 -7.16
CA GLU A 228 9.76 -13.59 -8.07
C GLU A 228 10.45 -14.95 -8.00
N ALA A 229 10.61 -15.53 -6.81
CA ALA A 229 11.17 -16.87 -6.67
C ALA A 229 10.32 -17.92 -7.40
N HIS A 230 8.99 -17.91 -7.21
CA HIS A 230 8.10 -18.79 -7.96
C HIS A 230 8.14 -18.53 -9.46
N PHE A 231 8.24 -17.25 -9.87
CA PHE A 231 8.36 -16.87 -11.27
C PHE A 231 9.60 -17.47 -11.92
N GLN A 232 10.78 -17.30 -11.31
CA GLN A 232 12.05 -17.83 -11.84
C GLN A 232 12.08 -19.37 -11.89
N ILE A 233 11.45 -20.04 -10.91
CA ILE A 233 11.33 -21.51 -10.90
C ILE A 233 10.46 -22.00 -12.05
N ALA A 234 9.30 -21.35 -12.27
CA ALA A 234 8.34 -21.75 -13.30
C ALA A 234 8.81 -21.41 -14.72
N ASN A 235 9.44 -20.23 -14.90
CA ASN A 235 9.74 -19.64 -16.20
C ASN A 235 11.25 -19.48 -16.40
N LYS A 236 11.99 -20.60 -16.47
CA LYS A 236 13.46 -20.58 -16.71
C LYS A 236 13.91 -19.87 -18.00
N GLN A 237 13.00 -19.47 -18.90
CA GLN A 237 13.33 -18.95 -20.24
C GLN A 237 12.53 -17.71 -20.71
N ALA A 238 11.56 -17.19 -19.93
CA ALA A 238 10.71 -16.08 -20.38
C ALA A 238 10.90 -14.82 -19.51
N SER A 239 11.75 -13.89 -19.94
CA SER A 239 12.07 -12.65 -19.21
C SER A 239 11.10 -11.49 -19.46
N GLU A 240 10.04 -11.68 -20.25
CA GLU A 240 9.16 -10.57 -20.69
C GLU A 240 7.78 -10.52 -20.04
N SER A 241 7.33 -11.57 -19.37
CA SER A 241 6.00 -11.56 -18.72
C SER A 241 6.05 -10.79 -17.40
N PRO A 242 5.00 -10.02 -17.05
CA PRO A 242 4.99 -9.22 -15.84
C PRO A 242 5.01 -10.08 -14.57
N LEU A 243 5.76 -9.65 -13.56
CA LEU A 243 5.76 -10.26 -12.23
C LEU A 243 4.36 -10.23 -11.59
N ILE A 244 3.71 -9.06 -11.62
CA ILE A 244 2.37 -8.89 -11.05
C ILE A 244 1.33 -9.44 -12.03
N ARG A 245 0.65 -10.51 -11.61
CA ARG A 245 -0.47 -11.09 -12.35
C ARG A 245 -1.79 -10.50 -11.88
N LYS A 246 -2.64 -10.12 -12.82
CA LYS A 246 -4.03 -9.72 -12.53
C LYS A 246 -4.86 -10.94 -12.11
N ILE A 247 -5.26 -10.99 -10.85
CA ILE A 247 -6.16 -12.01 -10.28
C ILE A 247 -7.35 -11.29 -9.66
N SER A 248 -8.49 -11.34 -10.36
CA SER A 248 -9.64 -10.50 -10.01
C SER A 248 -10.95 -11.26 -9.81
N ASP A 249 -11.09 -12.46 -10.33
CA ASP A 249 -12.32 -13.23 -10.21
C ASP A 249 -12.45 -13.94 -8.86
N TYR A 250 -13.70 -14.02 -8.42
CA TYR A 250 -14.10 -14.71 -7.20
C TYR A 250 -13.55 -16.13 -7.12
N GLU A 251 -13.71 -16.94 -8.17
CA GLU A 251 -13.32 -18.36 -8.14
C GLU A 251 -11.84 -18.55 -7.84
N ARG A 252 -10.95 -17.79 -8.52
CA ARG A 252 -9.52 -17.83 -8.22
C ARG A 252 -9.22 -17.28 -6.83
N ILE A 253 -9.78 -16.13 -6.45
CA ILE A 253 -9.51 -15.55 -5.14
C ILE A 253 -9.95 -16.49 -4.01
N HIS A 254 -11.15 -17.06 -4.11
CA HIS A 254 -11.69 -18.01 -3.14
C HIS A 254 -10.86 -19.30 -3.09
N ARG A 255 -10.51 -19.86 -4.25
CA ARG A 255 -9.66 -21.07 -4.32
C ARG A 255 -8.28 -20.85 -3.71
N TYR A 256 -7.68 -19.68 -3.93
CA TYR A 256 -6.32 -19.40 -3.52
C TYR A 256 -6.24 -18.89 -2.08
N MET A 257 -7.08 -17.93 -1.69
CA MET A 257 -6.99 -17.23 -0.40
C MET A 257 -7.97 -17.77 0.65
N GLY A 258 -8.85 -18.70 0.27
CA GLY A 258 -9.82 -19.32 1.16
C GLY A 258 -11.15 -18.59 1.24
N GLU A 259 -12.05 -19.13 2.05
CA GLU A 259 -13.44 -18.67 2.18
C GLU A 259 -13.53 -17.24 2.74
N GLU A 260 -12.81 -16.94 3.83
CA GLU A 260 -12.87 -15.63 4.51
C GLU A 260 -12.61 -14.45 3.58
N ILE A 261 -11.58 -14.55 2.73
CA ILE A 261 -11.24 -13.52 1.75
C ILE A 261 -12.07 -13.67 0.47
N GLY A 262 -12.33 -14.89 0.03
CA GLY A 262 -13.09 -15.17 -1.19
C GLY A 262 -14.52 -14.64 -1.14
N CYS A 263 -15.21 -14.81 -0.01
CA CYS A 263 -16.62 -14.44 0.14
C CYS A 263 -16.86 -12.92 0.00
N LEU A 264 -15.85 -12.08 0.24
CA LEU A 264 -15.90 -10.63 -0.04
C LEU A 264 -16.11 -10.31 -1.53
N PHE A 265 -15.92 -11.29 -2.41
CA PHE A 265 -16.08 -11.15 -3.85
C PHE A 265 -17.18 -12.05 -4.43
N LEU A 266 -17.98 -12.71 -3.60
CA LEU A 266 -19.05 -13.63 -4.03
C LEU A 266 -20.06 -12.94 -4.95
N GLU A 267 -20.42 -11.70 -4.61
CA GLU A 267 -21.39 -10.91 -5.38
C GLU A 267 -20.76 -10.20 -6.58
N ARG A 268 -19.47 -9.87 -6.48
CA ARG A 268 -18.72 -9.19 -7.54
C ARG A 268 -17.22 -9.48 -7.47
N ASN A 269 -16.65 -9.75 -8.64
CA ASN A 269 -15.19 -9.84 -8.83
C ASN A 269 -14.46 -8.60 -8.29
N PHE A 270 -13.20 -8.78 -7.87
CA PHE A 270 -12.33 -7.69 -7.50
C PHE A 270 -12.12 -6.71 -8.66
N SER A 271 -12.25 -5.42 -8.38
CA SER A 271 -12.14 -4.33 -9.33
C SER A 271 -11.04 -3.39 -8.86
N SER A 272 -9.92 -3.36 -9.60
CA SER A 272 -8.82 -2.39 -9.37
C SER A 272 -9.33 -0.95 -9.37
N ARG A 273 -10.32 -0.64 -10.22
CA ARG A 273 -10.94 0.70 -10.26
C ARG A 273 -11.73 0.99 -8.99
N SER A 274 -12.52 0.04 -8.51
CA SER A 274 -13.29 0.17 -7.27
C SER A 274 -12.39 0.22 -6.06
N ALA A 275 -11.31 -0.57 -6.03
CA ALA A 275 -10.31 -0.54 -4.96
C ALA A 275 -9.57 0.80 -4.94
N ASN A 276 -9.13 1.30 -6.10
CA ASN A 276 -8.52 2.64 -6.20
C ASN A 276 -9.52 3.74 -5.81
N LYS A 277 -10.80 3.61 -6.17
CA LYS A 277 -11.84 4.54 -5.70
C LYS A 277 -12.04 4.45 -4.20
N SER A 278 -12.16 3.25 -3.62
CA SER A 278 -12.26 3.06 -2.15
C SER A 278 -11.05 3.60 -1.44
N TYR A 279 -9.85 3.38 -1.98
CA TYR A 279 -8.63 3.98 -1.46
C TYR A 279 -8.73 5.51 -1.46
N LEU A 280 -9.11 6.11 -2.60
CA LEU A 280 -9.27 7.56 -2.73
C LEU A 280 -10.46 8.13 -1.94
N GLN A 281 -11.52 7.35 -1.74
CA GLN A 281 -12.69 7.74 -0.96
C GLN A 281 -12.44 7.60 0.53
N ALA A 282 -11.72 6.57 0.97
CA ALA A 282 -11.26 6.48 2.34
C ALA A 282 -10.30 7.64 2.67
N VAL A 283 -9.50 8.07 1.69
CA VAL A 283 -8.71 9.32 1.73
C VAL A 283 -9.59 10.57 1.77
N ALA A 284 -10.64 10.64 0.97
CA ALA A 284 -11.53 11.80 0.89
C ALA A 284 -12.47 11.91 2.10
N MET A 285 -13.00 10.80 2.64
CA MET A 285 -13.80 10.77 3.87
C MET A 285 -12.99 11.25 5.09
N LEU A 286 -11.68 11.07 5.04
CA LEU A 286 -10.74 11.64 6.01
C LEU A 286 -10.53 13.16 5.85
N ALA A 287 -10.92 13.75 4.70
CA ALA A 287 -10.61 15.13 4.31
C ALA A 287 -11.84 16.04 4.13
N ASP A 288 -12.99 15.50 3.69
CA ASP A 288 -14.12 16.28 3.13
C ASP A 288 -15.27 16.61 4.10
N ASP A 289 -15.32 16.06 5.32
CA ASP A 289 -16.38 16.44 6.30
C ASP A 289 -16.10 17.80 7.00
N VAL A 290 -15.08 18.55 6.54
CA VAL A 290 -14.88 19.96 6.87
C VAL A 290 -15.72 20.83 5.93
N ILE A 291 -16.85 21.28 6.48
CA ILE A 291 -17.80 22.32 6.05
C ILE A 291 -17.19 23.42 5.15
N GLU A 292 -17.86 23.69 4.01
CA GLU A 292 -17.90 24.88 3.12
C GLU A 292 -16.61 25.59 2.66
N GLU A 293 -15.45 25.38 3.27
CA GLU A 293 -14.15 25.86 2.80
C GLU A 293 -13.20 24.67 2.62
N LYS A 294 -12.65 24.54 1.40
CA LYS A 294 -11.73 23.47 1.01
C LYS A 294 -10.58 23.34 2.03
N SER A 295 -10.68 22.38 2.93
CA SER A 295 -9.58 21.94 3.77
C SER A 295 -8.38 21.58 2.88
N GLU A 296 -7.22 22.20 3.12
CA GLU A 296 -5.96 21.91 2.41
C GLU A 296 -5.31 20.58 2.85
N LEU A 297 -6.00 19.76 3.65
CA LEU A 297 -5.42 18.63 4.38
C LEU A 297 -6.01 17.29 3.86
N ASN A 298 -5.21 16.56 3.07
CA ASN A 298 -5.51 15.20 2.59
C ASN A 298 -4.76 14.11 3.38
N ILE A 299 -5.44 13.26 4.14
CA ILE A 299 -4.81 12.09 4.79
C ILE A 299 -4.76 10.90 3.82
N LYS A 300 -3.60 10.26 3.63
CA LYS A 300 -3.43 9.18 2.63
C LYS A 300 -3.87 7.78 3.08
N GLY A 301 -4.40 6.99 2.14
CA GLY A 301 -5.02 5.69 2.38
C GLY A 301 -4.06 4.59 2.85
N TYR A 302 -2.75 4.80 2.71
CA TYR A 302 -1.79 3.88 3.33
C TYR A 302 -1.82 3.93 4.86
N PHE A 303 -2.32 5.01 5.46
CA PHE A 303 -2.45 5.14 6.91
C PHE A 303 -3.36 4.04 7.47
N LEU A 304 -4.40 3.69 6.72
CA LEU A 304 -5.30 2.59 7.04
C LEU A 304 -4.58 1.24 6.98
N ALA A 305 -3.72 1.00 5.98
CA ALA A 305 -2.91 -0.21 5.91
C ALA A 305 -1.92 -0.31 7.09
N ALA A 306 -1.29 0.80 7.47
CA ALA A 306 -0.42 0.88 8.64
C ALA A 306 -1.17 0.60 9.95
N LEU A 307 -2.37 1.17 10.11
CA LEU A 307 -3.25 0.91 11.25
C LEU A 307 -3.61 -0.58 11.34
N ALA A 308 -4.12 -1.17 10.25
CA ALA A 308 -4.49 -2.59 10.19
C ALA A 308 -3.33 -3.51 10.59
N ARG A 309 -2.12 -3.19 10.12
CA ARG A 309 -0.91 -3.96 10.43
C ARG A 309 -0.53 -3.91 11.91
N SER A 310 -0.59 -2.72 12.51
CA SER A 310 -0.21 -2.50 13.91
C SER A 310 -1.27 -2.94 14.94
N HIS A 311 -2.51 -3.19 14.49
CA HIS A 311 -3.63 -3.52 15.36
C HIS A 311 -3.48 -4.94 15.95
N LYS A 312 -3.78 -5.09 17.24
CA LYS A 312 -3.86 -6.40 17.90
C LYS A 312 -5.31 -6.75 18.18
N GLY A 313 -5.68 -8.00 17.96
CA GLY A 313 -7.03 -8.47 18.25
C GLY A 313 -7.91 -8.70 17.01
N SER A 314 -9.23 -8.61 17.17
CA SER A 314 -10.19 -9.00 16.13
C SER A 314 -10.46 -7.91 15.10
N TYR A 315 -11.11 -8.27 13.99
CA TYR A 315 -11.58 -7.30 12.99
C TYR A 315 -12.57 -6.30 13.61
N ASP A 316 -13.47 -6.74 14.49
CA ASP A 316 -14.48 -5.86 15.10
C ASP A 316 -13.82 -4.76 15.95
N GLU A 317 -12.78 -5.10 16.70
CA GLU A 317 -11.98 -4.15 17.47
C GLU A 317 -11.23 -3.19 16.53
N PHE A 318 -10.68 -3.71 15.43
CA PHE A 318 -10.03 -2.89 14.40
C PHE A 318 -11.00 -1.91 13.72
N ALA A 319 -12.21 -2.36 13.39
CA ALA A 319 -13.23 -1.53 12.76
C ALA A 319 -13.70 -0.40 13.69
N GLN A 320 -13.92 -0.71 14.97
CA GLN A 320 -14.29 0.28 15.98
C GLN A 320 -13.20 1.32 16.19
N THR A 321 -11.94 0.89 16.38
CA THR A 321 -10.83 1.81 16.60
C THR A 321 -10.57 2.68 15.36
N THR A 322 -10.60 2.09 14.17
CA THR A 322 -10.46 2.82 12.91
C THR A 322 -11.58 3.83 12.74
N SER A 323 -12.83 3.50 13.07
CA SER A 323 -13.94 4.45 13.05
C SER A 323 -13.71 5.64 13.98
N THR A 324 -13.14 5.43 15.18
CA THR A 324 -12.78 6.52 16.09
C THR A 324 -11.67 7.40 15.50
N TYR A 325 -10.60 6.80 14.94
CA TYR A 325 -9.54 7.56 14.26
C TYR A 325 -10.07 8.38 13.07
N LEU A 326 -10.98 7.80 12.28
CA LEU A 326 -11.63 8.48 11.17
C LEU A 326 -12.47 9.67 11.67
N LYS A 327 -13.18 9.53 12.79
CA LYS A 327 -13.97 10.61 13.41
C LYS A 327 -13.11 11.71 14.04
N ASP A 328 -12.00 11.36 14.68
CA ASP A 328 -11.10 12.35 15.28
C ASP A 328 -10.42 13.23 14.21
N ALA A 329 -10.13 12.66 13.03
CA ALA A 329 -9.64 13.42 11.87
C ALA A 329 -10.67 14.44 11.33
N GLN A 330 -11.97 14.15 11.48
CA GLN A 330 -13.07 15.03 11.03
C GLN A 330 -13.22 16.31 11.87
N LEU A 331 -12.65 16.38 13.07
CA LEU A 331 -12.80 17.53 13.99
C LEU A 331 -11.85 18.71 13.68
N GLY A 332 -11.21 18.72 12.50
CA GLY A 332 -10.44 19.85 11.98
C GLY A 332 -9.12 20.16 12.71
N GLN A 333 -8.72 19.36 13.69
CA GLN A 333 -7.44 19.53 14.39
C GLN A 333 -6.48 18.40 14.00
N VAL A 334 -5.65 18.66 12.99
CA VAL A 334 -4.52 17.78 12.65
C VAL A 334 -3.56 17.76 13.84
N GLN A 335 -3.60 16.66 14.59
CA GLN A 335 -2.78 16.50 15.78
C GLN A 335 -1.30 16.26 15.40
N PRO A 336 -0.32 16.81 16.14
CA PRO A 336 1.10 16.61 15.85
C PRO A 336 1.51 15.14 15.71
N GLU A 337 0.84 14.23 16.43
CA GLU A 337 1.10 12.79 16.43
C GLU A 337 0.71 12.15 15.09
N MET A 338 -0.42 12.58 14.51
CA MET A 338 -0.86 12.11 13.20
C MET A 338 0.14 12.52 12.13
N VAL A 339 0.59 13.77 12.17
CA VAL A 339 1.59 14.30 11.24
C VAL A 339 2.94 13.63 11.42
N ALA A 340 3.37 13.36 12.65
CA ALA A 340 4.58 12.60 12.91
C ALA A 340 4.51 11.20 12.30
N LYS A 341 3.37 10.52 12.43
CA LYS A 341 3.14 9.21 11.81
C LYS A 341 3.13 9.29 10.28
N GLU A 342 2.56 10.35 9.69
CA GLU A 342 2.61 10.56 8.24
C GLU A 342 4.05 10.72 7.73
N LEU A 343 4.86 11.52 8.43
CA LEU A 343 6.28 11.70 8.12
C LEU A 343 7.06 10.38 8.25
N PHE A 344 6.77 9.60 9.29
CA PHE A 344 7.39 8.29 9.50
C PHE A 344 7.01 7.30 8.39
N GLU A 345 5.73 7.12 8.09
CA GLU A 345 5.28 6.20 7.03
C GLU A 345 5.79 6.59 5.64
N ARG A 346 6.15 7.86 5.45
CA ARG A 346 6.79 8.36 4.24
C ARG A 346 8.30 8.13 4.18
N GLY A 347 8.93 7.75 5.30
CA GLY A 347 10.36 7.46 5.38
C GLY A 347 11.24 8.71 5.34
N VAL A 348 10.76 9.83 5.89
CA VAL A 348 11.54 11.09 5.92
C VAL A 348 12.74 10.93 6.85
N LEU A 349 13.92 11.41 6.42
CA LEU A 349 15.19 11.35 7.16
C LEU A 349 15.78 12.74 7.45
N SER A 350 15.05 13.81 7.16
CA SER A 350 15.52 15.17 7.45
C SER A 350 15.32 15.51 8.93
N MET A 351 16.28 16.25 9.50
CA MET A 351 16.12 16.84 10.83
C MET A 351 15.09 17.97 10.85
N VAL A 352 14.79 18.57 9.69
CA VAL A 352 13.85 19.70 9.59
C VAL A 352 12.44 19.33 10.08
N PRO A 353 11.77 18.26 9.61
CA PRO A 353 10.48 17.83 10.16
C PRO A 353 10.51 17.53 11.66
N SER A 354 11.55 16.88 12.16
CA SER A 354 11.72 16.63 13.61
C SER A 354 11.79 17.95 14.39
N MET A 355 12.55 18.93 13.89
CA MET A 355 12.63 20.27 14.49
C MET A 355 11.29 21.02 14.42
N LEU A 356 10.59 20.96 13.29
CA LEU A 356 9.26 21.57 13.12
C LEU A 356 8.24 20.95 14.09
N LEU A 357 8.20 19.63 14.19
CA LEU A 357 7.37 18.93 15.18
C LEU A 357 7.76 19.33 16.59
N THR A 358 9.05 19.39 16.90
CA THR A 358 9.51 19.80 18.23
C THR A 358 9.07 21.24 18.57
N ILE A 359 9.09 22.16 17.61
CA ILE A 359 8.61 23.54 17.76
C ILE A 359 7.10 23.54 18.05
N VAL A 360 6.32 22.82 17.25
CA VAL A 360 4.86 22.72 17.41
C VAL A 360 4.49 22.06 18.74
N THR A 361 5.17 20.98 19.10
CA THR A 361 4.93 20.25 20.36
C THR A 361 5.67 20.85 21.55
N ARG A 362 6.39 21.97 21.39
CA ARG A 362 7.18 22.61 22.45
C ARG A 362 8.09 21.66 23.22
N GLY A 363 8.93 20.90 22.51
CA GLY A 363 9.93 20.00 23.14
C GLY A 363 9.46 18.57 23.41
N LYS A 364 8.16 18.33 23.60
CA LYS A 364 7.60 17.02 23.98
C LYS A 364 7.92 15.89 23.02
N TYR A 365 8.03 16.20 21.72
CA TYR A 365 8.44 15.23 20.71
C TYR A 365 9.84 14.63 20.97
N LYS A 366 10.77 15.39 21.58
CA LYS A 366 12.14 14.94 21.89
C LYS A 366 12.27 14.13 23.18
N GLU A 367 11.27 14.15 24.05
CA GLU A 367 11.27 13.40 25.32
C GLU A 367 10.83 11.93 25.12
N LEU A 368 10.58 11.52 23.88
CA LEU A 368 10.01 10.23 23.53
C LEU A 368 11.04 9.28 22.93
N THR A 369 11.05 8.03 23.38
CA THR A 369 11.67 6.95 22.59
C THR A 369 10.89 6.74 21.29
N PRO A 370 11.49 6.18 20.22
CA PRO A 370 10.80 5.90 18.96
C PRO A 370 9.49 5.09 19.14
N SER A 371 9.47 4.17 20.12
CA SER A 371 8.27 3.39 20.49
C SER A 371 7.21 4.17 21.29
N GLN A 372 7.61 5.22 22.02
CA GLN A 372 6.75 6.06 22.85
C GLN A 372 6.14 7.23 22.08
N GLN A 373 6.73 7.63 20.95
CA GLN A 373 6.16 8.61 20.01
C GLN A 373 4.75 8.20 19.52
N THR A 374 4.41 6.91 19.59
CA THR A 374 3.09 6.36 19.23
C THR A 374 2.08 6.40 20.40
N ARG A 375 2.49 6.72 21.64
CA ARG A 375 1.67 6.53 22.86
C ARG A 375 1.36 7.80 23.65
N MET A 376 1.97 8.94 23.36
CA MET A 376 1.72 10.18 24.10
C MET A 376 0.48 10.92 23.57
N ILE A 377 -0.65 10.62 24.18
CA ILE A 377 -1.98 11.15 23.84
C ILE A 377 -2.57 12.09 24.89
N LYS A 378 -1.94 12.39 26.04
CA LYS A 378 -2.76 12.90 27.16
C LYS A 378 -2.69 14.33 27.64
N GLU A 379 -1.61 15.07 27.56
CA GLU A 379 -1.66 16.46 28.07
C GLU A 379 -0.69 17.28 27.24
N LEU A 380 -0.99 18.56 27.00
CA LEU A 380 -0.15 19.63 27.54
C LEU A 380 -0.44 21.02 26.94
N ASP A 381 -0.24 22.02 27.80
CA ASP A 381 -0.33 23.46 27.57
C ASP A 381 0.97 24.16 28.06
N LEU A 382 1.60 25.08 27.30
CA LEU A 382 2.88 25.77 27.63
C LEU A 382 3.14 27.07 26.80
N THR A 383 4.29 27.77 26.93
CA THR A 383 4.45 29.19 26.52
C THR A 383 5.62 29.49 25.53
N PRO A 384 5.66 30.68 24.86
CA PRO A 384 6.59 30.99 23.76
C PRO A 384 8.10 30.97 24.08
N ALA A 385 8.54 31.24 25.31
CA ALA A 385 9.97 31.25 25.67
C ALA A 385 10.61 29.85 25.65
N GLU A 386 9.79 28.79 25.76
CA GLU A 386 10.24 27.41 25.80
C GLU A 386 10.56 26.86 24.39
N ILE A 387 10.04 27.52 23.34
CA ILE A 387 10.30 27.21 21.93
C ILE A 387 11.75 27.57 21.54
N GLU A 388 12.27 28.70 22.03
CA GLU A 388 13.64 29.15 21.73
C GLU A 388 14.71 28.25 22.36
N LYS A 389 14.48 27.77 23.59
CA LYS A 389 15.38 26.87 24.31
C LYS A 389 15.46 25.48 23.68
N THR A 390 14.37 25.05 23.03
CA THR A 390 14.29 23.79 22.26
C THR A 390 15.15 23.82 20.99
N LEU A 391 15.33 25.02 20.41
CA LEU A 391 16.20 25.30 19.27
C LEU A 391 17.68 25.10 19.64
N GLU A 392 18.05 25.54 20.84
CA GLU A 392 19.42 25.49 21.40
C GLU A 392 19.87 24.06 21.70
N ILE A 393 18.94 23.17 22.08
CA ILE A 393 19.25 21.74 22.29
C ILE A 393 19.36 20.98 20.95
N SER A 394 18.82 21.54 19.85
CA SER A 394 18.92 20.99 18.49
C SER A 394 20.24 21.31 17.77
N ILE A 395 21.21 21.90 18.49
CA ILE A 395 22.49 22.42 17.95
C ILE A 395 23.42 21.34 17.36
N ARG A 396 23.09 20.04 17.46
CA ARG A 396 23.81 18.99 16.70
C ARG A 396 23.35 18.83 15.24
N ALA A 397 22.40 19.64 14.76
CA ALA A 397 21.97 19.62 13.36
C ALA A 397 22.86 20.52 12.48
N ASP A 398 23.24 19.97 11.31
CA ASP A 398 24.06 20.59 10.26
C ASP A 398 23.59 22.01 9.85
N SER A 399 24.53 22.82 9.37
CA SER A 399 24.33 24.18 8.87
C SER A 399 23.19 24.31 7.85
N ARG A 400 22.91 23.24 7.08
CA ARG A 400 21.83 23.16 6.10
C ARG A 400 20.45 23.16 6.74
N SER A 401 20.24 22.31 7.75
CA SER A 401 19.00 22.23 8.51
C SER A 401 18.73 23.55 9.25
N GLN A 402 19.77 24.22 9.75
CA GLN A 402 19.65 25.57 10.33
C GLN A 402 19.22 26.62 9.31
N ASN A 403 19.76 26.61 8.09
CA ASN A 403 19.38 27.56 7.03
C ASN A 403 17.97 27.32 6.50
N ALA A 404 17.56 26.05 6.38
CA ALA A 404 16.20 25.67 6.05
C ALA A 404 15.21 26.19 7.10
N LEU A 405 15.56 26.07 8.38
CA LEU A 405 14.73 26.55 9.48
C LEU A 405 14.68 28.08 9.58
N LYS A 406 15.80 28.78 9.32
CA LYS A 406 15.80 30.25 9.22
C LYS A 406 14.78 30.74 8.20
N THR A 407 14.64 30.01 7.09
CA THR A 407 13.61 30.32 6.09
C THR A 407 12.22 30.20 6.69
N VAL A 408 11.92 29.11 7.42
CA VAL A 408 10.62 28.92 8.10
C VAL A 408 10.37 30.01 9.15
N ILE A 409 11.38 30.40 9.92
CA ILE A 409 11.29 31.47 10.94
C ILE A 409 11.02 32.83 10.28
N GLN A 410 11.67 33.12 9.14
CA GLN A 410 11.45 34.35 8.37
C GLN A 410 10.02 34.46 7.85
N GLU A 411 9.34 33.34 7.61
CA GLU A 411 7.92 33.33 7.21
C GLU A 411 6.94 33.62 8.36
N GLN A 412 7.41 33.66 9.62
CA GLN A 412 6.58 33.94 10.80
C GLN A 412 5.32 33.06 10.90
N LEU A 413 5.43 31.78 10.51
CA LEU A 413 4.29 30.85 10.50
C LEU A 413 3.81 30.52 11.91
N SER A 414 2.48 30.43 12.07
CA SER A 414 1.85 29.93 13.29
C SER A 414 2.07 28.42 13.47
N PRO A 415 1.94 27.87 14.69
CA PRO A 415 2.03 26.42 14.93
C PRO A 415 1.12 25.59 14.02
N GLN A 416 -0.10 26.06 13.74
CA GLN A 416 -1.04 25.39 12.83
C GLN A 416 -0.54 25.39 11.37
N GLN A 417 0.09 26.48 10.93
CA GLN A 417 0.71 26.54 9.60
C GLN A 417 1.93 25.63 9.51
N LEU A 418 2.73 25.50 10.58
CA LEU A 418 3.84 24.54 10.64
C LEU A 418 3.35 23.09 10.59
N LEU A 419 2.25 22.78 11.28
CA LEU A 419 1.59 21.48 11.16
C LEU A 419 1.12 21.20 9.74
N THR A 420 0.55 22.19 9.06
CA THR A 420 0.14 22.08 7.65
C THR A 420 1.34 21.80 6.75
N VAL A 421 2.49 22.44 6.98
CA VAL A 421 3.73 22.17 6.23
C VAL A 421 4.20 20.74 6.47
N CYS A 422 4.25 20.28 7.71
CA CYS A 422 4.64 18.91 8.04
C CYS A 422 3.66 17.88 7.44
N HIS A 423 2.37 18.16 7.46
CA HIS A 423 1.33 17.34 6.84
C HIS A 423 1.50 17.25 5.32
N ARG A 424 1.79 18.36 4.63
CA ARG A 424 2.12 18.37 3.19
C ARG A 424 3.37 17.53 2.88
N ILE A 425 4.37 17.53 3.77
CA ILE A 425 5.57 16.69 3.64
C ILE A 425 5.20 15.22 3.81
N GLY A 426 4.51 14.85 4.89
CA GLY A 426 4.07 13.48 5.17
C GLY A 426 3.22 12.90 4.03
N ASN A 427 2.31 13.71 3.49
CA ASN A 427 1.48 13.33 2.35
C ASN A 427 2.20 13.41 1.00
N GLY A 428 3.47 13.79 0.94
CA GLY A 428 4.25 13.82 -0.30
C GLY A 428 3.79 14.87 -1.32
N GLU A 429 3.16 15.95 -0.84
CA GLU A 429 2.81 17.16 -1.58
C GLU A 429 3.98 18.16 -1.63
N ALA A 430 5.04 17.89 -0.86
CA ALA A 430 6.32 18.59 -0.90
C ALA A 430 7.14 18.22 -2.15
N PHE A 431 6.68 18.62 -3.34
CA PHE A 431 7.31 18.28 -4.62
C PHE A 431 8.77 18.74 -4.71
N SER A 432 9.63 17.93 -5.32
CA SER A 432 11.02 18.29 -5.59
C SER A 432 11.37 17.97 -7.04
N LYS A 433 12.56 18.40 -7.49
CA LYS A 433 13.05 18.12 -8.84
C LYS A 433 13.44 16.65 -9.05
N GLN A 434 13.55 15.87 -7.97
CA GLN A 434 13.80 14.43 -7.98
C GLN A 434 12.67 13.69 -7.26
N ALA A 435 12.33 12.49 -7.70
CA ALA A 435 11.16 11.78 -7.16
C ALA A 435 11.39 11.25 -5.73
N GLU A 436 12.65 11.02 -5.36
CA GLU A 436 13.07 10.38 -4.12
C GLU A 436 13.36 11.37 -3.00
N SER A 437 13.40 12.67 -3.30
CA SER A 437 13.55 13.75 -2.32
C SER A 437 12.28 14.62 -2.27
N MET A 438 12.13 15.36 -1.18
CA MET A 438 11.07 16.35 -1.02
C MET A 438 11.66 17.76 -0.90
N CYS A 439 10.84 18.80 -1.08
CA CYS A 439 11.29 20.19 -0.96
C CYS A 439 10.51 20.96 0.10
N LEU A 440 11.24 21.57 1.04
CA LEU A 440 10.67 22.43 2.06
C LEU A 440 9.95 23.65 1.46
N LEU A 441 10.51 24.28 0.42
CA LEU A 441 9.87 25.43 -0.22
C LEU A 441 8.54 25.06 -0.86
N SER A 442 8.46 23.90 -1.50
CA SER A 442 7.21 23.43 -2.10
C SER A 442 6.18 23.08 -1.02
N ALA A 443 6.60 22.52 0.12
CA ALA A 443 5.72 22.33 1.28
C ALA A 443 5.17 23.67 1.82
N LEU A 444 6.00 24.72 1.81
CA LEU A 444 5.63 26.10 2.13
C LEU A 444 4.79 26.79 1.03
N GLY A 445 4.49 26.13 -0.10
CA GLY A 445 3.75 26.72 -1.22
C GLY A 445 4.57 27.68 -2.09
N LYS A 446 5.91 27.64 -2.01
CA LYS A 446 6.83 28.53 -2.72
C LYS A 446 7.45 27.89 -3.95
N LEU A 447 7.82 28.73 -4.91
CA LEU A 447 8.55 28.35 -6.11
C LEU A 447 10.03 28.12 -5.82
N CYS A 448 10.65 27.21 -6.58
CA CYS A 448 12.07 26.94 -6.48
C CYS A 448 12.89 28.11 -7.04
N PRO A 449 13.82 28.71 -6.27
CA PRO A 449 14.66 29.81 -6.77
C PRO A 449 15.78 29.33 -7.71
N TYR A 450 16.11 28.04 -7.69
CA TYR A 450 17.21 27.47 -8.48
C TYR A 450 16.71 26.90 -9.80
N ILE A 451 16.34 27.73 -10.76
CA ILE A 451 15.71 27.29 -12.01
C ILE A 451 16.64 26.35 -12.81
N ASP A 452 17.93 26.68 -12.90
CA ASP A 452 18.92 25.96 -13.73
C ASP A 452 19.44 24.65 -13.11
N LYS A 453 19.19 24.39 -11.82
CA LYS A 453 19.57 23.11 -11.20
C LYS A 453 18.64 22.00 -11.67
N GLN A 454 19.18 20.89 -12.13
CA GLN A 454 18.39 19.72 -12.54
C GLN A 454 18.01 18.81 -11.37
N HIS A 455 18.74 18.84 -10.26
CA HIS A 455 18.52 17.96 -9.10
C HIS A 455 18.51 18.70 -7.76
N CYS A 456 17.97 18.05 -6.73
CA CYS A 456 17.84 18.58 -5.38
C CYS A 456 19.00 18.21 -4.44
N VAL A 457 19.81 17.19 -4.79
CA VAL A 457 20.99 16.79 -4.00
C VAL A 457 21.88 17.99 -3.66
N GLY A 458 22.13 18.21 -2.37
CA GLY A 458 22.95 19.30 -1.83
C GLY A 458 22.27 20.68 -1.78
N CYS A 459 20.98 20.80 -2.13
CA CYS A 459 20.18 22.01 -1.95
C CYS A 459 19.75 22.24 -0.51
N GLN A 460 19.90 23.43 0.07
CA GLN A 460 19.51 23.70 1.45
C GLN A 460 18.03 23.44 1.81
N TYR A 461 17.15 23.32 0.81
CA TYR A 461 15.71 23.05 1.00
C TYR A 461 15.32 21.59 0.73
N GLU A 462 16.29 20.72 0.44
CA GLU A 462 16.04 19.28 0.23
C GLU A 462 15.68 18.61 1.56
N LEU A 463 14.58 17.87 1.54
CA LEU A 463 14.17 16.97 2.60
C LEU A 463 14.44 15.55 2.13
N GLN A 464 15.46 14.93 2.72
CA GLN A 464 15.91 13.60 2.34
C GLN A 464 14.96 12.52 2.89
N THR A 465 14.87 11.40 2.17
CA THR A 465 14.12 10.19 2.57
C THR A 465 15.03 8.98 2.56
N LYS A 466 14.57 7.84 3.08
CA LYS A 466 15.31 6.57 2.96
C LYS A 466 15.63 6.19 1.51
N SER A 467 14.78 6.57 0.56
CA SER A 467 15.05 6.38 -0.87
C SER A 467 16.17 7.29 -1.37
N THR A 468 16.27 8.53 -0.88
CA THR A 468 17.37 9.45 -1.20
C THR A 468 18.72 8.88 -0.77
N LEU A 469 18.78 8.18 0.37
CA LEU A 469 20.02 7.61 0.92
C LEU A 469 20.73 6.76 -0.14
N LEU A 470 19.95 5.92 -0.80
CA LEU A 470 20.37 4.89 -1.73
C LEU A 470 20.82 5.49 -3.06
N LEU A 471 20.18 6.58 -3.49
CA LEU A 471 20.69 7.37 -4.62
C LEU A 471 22.05 8.02 -4.31
N LEU A 472 22.22 8.56 -3.11
CA LEU A 472 23.49 9.17 -2.72
C LEU A 472 24.62 8.14 -2.63
N ILE A 473 24.33 6.91 -2.19
CA ILE A 473 25.29 5.80 -2.21
C ILE A 473 25.66 5.42 -3.64
N GLY A 474 24.68 5.31 -4.54
CA GLY A 474 24.93 5.06 -5.96
C GLY A 474 25.82 6.13 -6.60
N GLU A 475 25.53 7.40 -6.33
CA GLU A 475 26.34 8.54 -6.81
C GLU A 475 27.73 8.58 -6.18
N PHE A 476 27.85 8.21 -4.89
CA PHE A 476 29.13 8.07 -4.21
C PHE A 476 30.00 7.03 -4.91
N ASN A 477 29.45 5.85 -5.20
CA ASN A 477 30.19 4.77 -5.89
C ASN A 477 30.59 5.20 -7.30
N ARG A 478 29.67 5.80 -8.06
CA ARG A 478 29.93 6.31 -9.41
C ARG A 478 31.08 7.32 -9.42
N LEU A 479 31.08 8.27 -8.48
CA LEU A 479 32.13 9.28 -8.38
C LEU A 479 33.45 8.70 -7.87
N ASN A 480 33.41 7.75 -6.94
CA ASN A 480 34.60 7.07 -6.44
C ASN A 480 35.29 6.24 -7.55
N HIS A 481 34.51 5.54 -8.38
CA HIS A 481 35.02 4.86 -9.57
C HIS A 481 35.68 5.86 -10.54
N ARG A 482 34.99 6.95 -10.86
CA ARG A 482 35.52 8.02 -11.72
C ARG A 482 36.79 8.65 -11.17
N TYR A 483 36.88 8.83 -9.85
CA TYR A 483 38.08 9.36 -9.19
C TYR A 483 39.31 8.49 -9.47
N ASN A 484 39.14 7.17 -9.51
CA ASN A 484 40.21 6.21 -9.78
C ASN A 484 40.60 6.18 -11.27
N GLU A 485 39.65 6.43 -12.19
CA GLU A 485 39.89 6.40 -13.64
C GLU A 485 40.50 7.70 -14.18
N VAL A 486 40.14 8.85 -13.60
CA VAL A 486 40.57 10.17 -14.09
C VAL A 486 42.05 10.38 -13.82
N LYS A 487 42.78 10.84 -14.85
CA LYS A 487 44.22 11.13 -14.76
C LYS A 487 44.53 12.60 -14.46
N ASP A 488 43.59 13.49 -14.78
CA ASP A 488 43.75 14.93 -14.57
C ASP A 488 43.57 15.31 -13.09
N ASP A 489 44.54 16.03 -12.53
CA ASP A 489 44.56 16.42 -11.11
C ASP A 489 43.46 17.41 -10.76
N LEU A 490 43.06 18.27 -11.70
CA LEU A 490 42.03 19.28 -11.48
C LEU A 490 40.63 18.64 -11.43
N GLU A 491 40.34 17.70 -12.32
CA GLU A 491 39.13 16.88 -12.27
C GLU A 491 39.11 15.96 -11.04
N LYS A 492 40.23 15.34 -10.67
CA LYS A 492 40.34 14.59 -9.40
C LYS A 492 40.05 15.49 -8.20
N GLY A 493 40.60 16.69 -8.18
CA GLY A 493 40.34 17.70 -7.15
C GLY A 493 38.85 18.04 -7.05
N LYS A 494 38.17 18.24 -8.18
CA LYS A 494 36.72 18.48 -8.24
C LYS A 494 35.91 17.31 -7.68
N ILE A 495 36.22 16.09 -8.11
CA ILE A 495 35.51 14.89 -7.64
C ILE A 495 35.70 14.71 -6.14
N ARG A 496 36.93 14.88 -5.64
CA ARG A 496 37.23 14.81 -4.21
C ARG A 496 36.46 15.86 -3.41
N ALA A 497 36.39 17.11 -3.91
CA ALA A 497 35.62 18.17 -3.26
C ALA A 497 34.13 17.82 -3.17
N ILE A 498 33.54 17.25 -4.23
CA ILE A 498 32.13 16.81 -4.21
C ILE A 498 31.91 15.69 -3.18
N LEU A 499 32.80 14.68 -3.16
CA LEU A 499 32.72 13.56 -2.23
C LEU A 499 32.83 14.03 -0.78
N GLU A 500 33.85 14.84 -0.44
CA GLU A 500 34.14 15.26 0.94
C GLU A 500 33.19 16.36 1.45
N LEU A 501 32.83 17.33 0.60
CA LEU A 501 32.10 18.52 1.05
C LEU A 501 30.60 18.45 0.82
N GLN A 502 30.11 17.53 -0.02
CA GLN A 502 28.68 17.41 -0.33
C GLN A 502 28.11 16.05 0.02
N LEU A 503 28.67 14.96 -0.51
CA LEU A 503 28.07 13.63 -0.36
C LEU A 503 28.29 13.01 1.02
N LYS A 504 29.53 12.96 1.51
CA LYS A 504 29.82 12.36 2.83
C LYS A 504 29.05 13.02 3.97
N PRO A 505 28.98 14.36 4.11
CA PRO A 505 28.19 14.99 5.16
C PRO A 505 26.71 14.61 5.09
N CYS A 506 26.13 14.58 3.88
CA CYS A 506 24.74 14.16 3.69
C CYS A 506 24.52 12.70 4.12
N LEU A 507 25.41 11.78 3.74
CA LEU A 507 25.29 10.36 4.13
C LEU A 507 25.38 10.19 5.66
N THR A 508 26.32 10.87 6.31
CA THR A 508 26.47 10.82 7.77
C THR A 508 25.21 11.33 8.48
N GLU A 509 24.66 12.47 8.03
CA GLU A 509 23.41 13.02 8.58
C GLU A 509 22.25 12.03 8.46
N MET A 510 22.09 11.43 7.26
CA MET A 510 21.02 10.48 7.02
C MET A 510 21.13 9.20 7.84
N LEU A 511 22.34 8.67 8.04
CA LEU A 511 22.56 7.49 8.88
C LEU A 511 22.28 7.80 10.36
N GLN A 512 22.69 8.99 10.82
CA GLN A 512 22.37 9.44 12.18
C GLN A 512 20.85 9.58 12.37
N SER A 513 20.15 10.25 11.45
CA SER A 513 18.68 10.37 11.50
C SER A 513 17.98 9.01 11.40
N LEU A 514 18.54 8.05 10.66
CA LEU A 514 17.99 6.70 10.57
C LEU A 514 18.04 5.98 11.92
N SER A 515 19.17 6.02 12.64
CA SER A 515 19.27 5.46 13.99
C SER A 515 18.36 6.19 14.98
N GLU A 516 18.42 7.53 15.01
CA GLU A 516 17.67 8.34 15.97
C GLU A 516 16.14 8.18 15.82
N GLN A 517 15.64 8.08 14.59
CA GLN A 517 14.19 8.08 14.31
C GLN A 517 13.59 6.67 14.14
N TYR A 518 14.34 5.71 13.60
CA TYR A 518 13.83 4.37 13.25
C TYR A 518 14.46 3.24 14.07
N GLY A 519 15.49 3.54 14.86
CA GLY A 519 16.18 2.60 15.73
C GLY A 519 17.36 1.86 15.08
N GLU A 520 18.21 1.31 15.94
CA GLU A 520 19.47 0.63 15.59
C GLU A 520 19.28 -0.58 14.66
N GLU A 521 18.19 -1.35 14.81
CA GLU A 521 17.93 -2.49 13.93
C GLU A 521 17.71 -2.06 12.47
N VAL A 522 17.01 -0.94 12.26
CA VAL A 522 16.77 -0.40 10.92
C VAL A 522 18.06 0.20 10.35
N LEU A 523 18.88 0.87 11.18
CA LEU A 523 20.20 1.31 10.75
C LEU A 523 21.04 0.12 10.27
N LYS A 524 21.11 -0.96 11.05
CA LYS A 524 21.88 -2.15 10.72
C LYS A 524 21.47 -2.77 9.39
N ASP A 525 20.15 -2.90 9.14
CA ASP A 525 19.64 -3.38 7.85
C ASP A 525 20.15 -2.52 6.68
N TYR A 526 20.16 -1.20 6.83
CA TYR A 526 20.64 -0.28 5.80
C TYR A 526 22.17 -0.28 5.68
N GLU A 527 22.93 -0.41 6.76
CA GLU A 527 24.38 -0.57 6.71
C GLU A 527 24.81 -1.82 5.95
N GLU A 528 24.10 -2.94 6.15
CA GLU A 528 24.33 -4.17 5.39
C GLU A 528 24.04 -3.97 3.91
N ILE A 529 22.92 -3.32 3.57
CA ILE A 529 22.59 -2.95 2.18
C ILE A 529 23.68 -2.05 1.59
N ILE A 530 24.19 -1.06 2.34
CA ILE A 530 25.24 -0.14 1.90
C ILE A 530 26.53 -0.88 1.60
N LYS A 531 26.97 -1.76 2.50
CA LYS A 531 28.21 -2.54 2.34
C LYS A 531 28.19 -3.40 1.08
N GLU A 532 27.04 -3.96 0.72
CA GLU A 532 26.87 -4.73 -0.51
C GLU A 532 26.79 -3.87 -1.78
N LEU A 533 26.43 -2.60 -1.66
CA LEU A 533 26.35 -1.68 -2.80
C LEU A 533 27.70 -1.01 -3.09
N ILE A 534 28.57 -0.85 -2.09
CA ILE A 534 29.92 -0.30 -2.24
C ILE A 534 30.86 -1.38 -2.80
N HIS A 535 31.07 -1.35 -4.12
CA HIS A 535 32.04 -2.17 -4.85
C HIS A 535 32.86 -1.32 -5.80
#